data_AF-A0AA97HCP2-F1
#
_entry.id   AF-A0AA97HCP2-F1
#
_cell.length_a   1.000
_cell.length_b   1.000
_cell.length_c   1.000
_cell.angle_alpha   90.00
_cell.angle_beta   90.00
_cell.angle_gamma   90.00
#
_symmetry.space_group_name_H-M   'P 1'
#
loop_
_entity.id
_entity.type
_entity.pdbx_description
1 polymer ?
#
loop_
_entity_poly.entity_id
_entity_poly.type
_entity_poly.pdbx_seq_one_letter_code
_entity_poly.pdbx_strand_id
1 'polypeptide(L)' 'MKKNVLIIGGGGVARVVAHKCAQHNDTLGNIAIASRSVTKCDDIVSSVLDKGSMKVEDAFKHSP' A
#
# COMPACT_ATOMS: atom_id res chain seq x y z
N MET A 1 19.85 5.55 1.46
CA MET A 1 18.75 5.67 0.48
C MET A 1 17.43 5.33 1.14
N LYS A 2 16.37 6.10 0.90
CA LYS A 2 15.01 5.78 1.38
C LYS A 2 14.45 4.64 0.52
N LYS A 3 14.00 3.55 1.14
CA LYS A 3 13.37 2.42 0.43
C LYS A 3 11.91 2.77 0.20
N ASN A 4 11.45 2.64 -1.05
CA ASN A 4 10.06 2.86 -1.42
C ASN A 4 9.64 1.74 -2.39
N VAL A 5 8.38 1.34 -2.31
CA VAL A 5 7.78 0.31 -3.17
C VAL A 5 6.65 0.94 -3.99
N LEU A 6 6.64 0.67 -5.29
CA LEU A 6 5.53 0.99 -6.19
C LEU A 6 4.87 -0.30 -6.65
N ILE A 7 3.58 -0.47 -6.32
CA ILE A 7 2.73 -1.55 -6.80
C ILE A 7 1.98 -1.06 -8.04
N ILE A 8 2.16 -1.73 -9.17
CA ILE A 8 1.45 -1.41 -10.41
C ILE A 8 0.34 -2.44 -10.66
N GLY A 9 -0.91 -1.98 -10.66
CA GLY A 9 -2.11 -2.80 -10.83
C GLY A 9 -3.03 -2.76 -9.61
N GLY A 10 -4.33 -2.96 -9.84
CA GLY A 10 -5.40 -2.92 -8.81
C GLY A 10 -6.25 -4.19 -8.76
N GLY A 11 -5.63 -5.35 -9.02
CA GLY A 11 -6.29 -6.66 -8.99
C GLY A 11 -6.07 -7.41 -7.66
N GLY A 12 -6.53 -8.66 -7.59
CA GLY A 12 -6.40 -9.48 -6.37
C GLY A 12 -4.96 -9.63 -5.87
N VAL A 13 -4.00 -9.79 -6.77
CA VAL A 13 -2.57 -9.87 -6.43
C VAL A 13 -2.07 -8.57 -5.79
N ALA A 14 -2.44 -7.41 -6.36
CA ALA A 14 -2.02 -6.11 -5.82
C ALA A 14 -2.52 -5.90 -4.39
N ARG A 15 -3.72 -6.37 -4.07
CA ARG A 15 -4.28 -6.32 -2.71
C ARG A 15 -3.45 -7.15 -1.73
N VAL A 16 -3.10 -8.39 -2.09
CA VAL A 16 -2.25 -9.25 -1.25
C VAL A 16 -0.86 -8.63 -1.06
N VAL A 17 -0.26 -8.12 -2.13
CA VAL A 17 1.05 -7.47 -2.08
C VAL A 17 1.00 -6.23 -1.17
N ALA A 18 -0.01 -5.37 -1.30
CA ALA A 18 -0.16 -4.19 -0.46
C ALA A 18 -0.22 -4.56 1.04
N HIS A 19 -0.98 -5.58 1.41
CA HIS A 19 -1.03 -6.07 2.80
C HIS A 19 0.33 -6.59 3.27
N LYS A 20 1.06 -7.36 2.45
CA LYS A 20 2.36 -7.91 2.83
C LYS A 20 3.44 -6.85 2.91
N CYS A 21 3.40 -5.87 2.01
CA CYS A 21 4.30 -4.73 2.06
C CYS A 21 4.02 -3.88 3.31
N ALA A 22 2.75 -3.63 3.65
CA ALA A 22 2.36 -2.90 4.86
C ALA A 22 2.85 -3.58 6.14
N GLN A 23 2.78 -4.92 6.20
CA GLN A 23 3.29 -5.72 7.31
C GLN A 23 4.82 -5.66 7.48
N HIS A 24 5.54 -5.15 6.47
CA HIS A 24 7.01 -5.04 6.45
C HIS A 24 7.45 -3.61 6.08
N ASN A 25 6.62 -2.62 6.37
CA ASN A 25 6.88 -1.22 6.01
C ASN A 25 8.06 -0.60 6.80
N ASP A 26 8.50 -1.24 7.88
CA ASP A 26 9.78 -0.96 8.56
C ASP A 26 10.99 -1.23 7.65
N THR A 27 10.88 -2.25 6.79
CA THR A 27 11.94 -2.66 5.86
C THR A 27 11.76 -2.06 4.48
N LEU A 28 10.52 -1.93 4.01
CA LEU A 28 10.17 -1.52 2.65
C LEU A 28 9.93 -0.02 2.51
N GLY A 29 9.73 0.69 3.63
CA GLY A 29 9.45 2.12 3.66
C GLY A 29 8.10 2.47 3.03
N ASN A 30 8.04 3.54 2.24
CA ASN A 30 6.77 4.05 1.73
C ASN A 30 6.23 3.15 0.62
N ILE A 31 4.92 2.93 0.63
CA ILE A 31 4.22 2.09 -0.35
C ILE A 31 3.31 2.98 -1.18
N ALA A 32 3.44 2.93 -2.49
CA ALA A 32 2.58 3.58 -3.45
C ALA A 32 1.87 2.55 -4.33
N ILE A 33 0.63 2.82 -4.72
CA ILE A 33 -0.15 1.96 -5.61
C ILE A 33 -0.59 2.79 -6.81
N ALA A 34 -0.33 2.30 -8.02
CA ALA A 34 -0.73 2.94 -9.26
C ALA A 34 -1.56 1.97 -10.12
N SER A 35 -2.69 2.44 -10.63
CA SER A 35 -3.56 1.71 -11.55
C SER A 35 -4.30 2.71 -12.44
N ARG A 36 -4.85 2.23 -13.57
CA ARG A 36 -5.71 3.05 -14.45
C ARG A 36 -7.02 3.50 -13.78
N SER A 37 -7.43 2.82 -12.70
CA SER A 37 -8.59 3.14 -11.89
C SER A 37 -8.10 3.54 -10.50
N VAL A 38 -8.34 4.80 -10.14
CA VAL A 38 -8.01 5.39 -8.84
C VAL A 38 -8.81 4.73 -7.74
N THR A 39 -10.11 4.51 -7.98
CA THR A 39 -11.01 3.80 -7.04
C THR A 39 -10.47 2.44 -6.60
N LYS A 40 -9.85 1.67 -7.51
CA LYS A 40 -9.20 0.39 -7.15
C LYS A 40 -7.98 0.57 -6.26
N CYS A 41 -7.22 1.64 -6.43
CA CYS A 41 -6.11 1.95 -5.52
C CYS A 41 -6.65 2.29 -4.14
N ASP A 42 -7.66 3.16 -4.07
CA ASP A 42 -8.30 3.59 -2.82
C ASP A 42 -8.91 2.40 -2.05
N ASP A 43 -9.60 1.49 -2.74
CA ASP A 43 -10.16 0.27 -2.14
C ASP A 43 -9.09 -0.64 -1.53
N ILE A 44 -7.90 -0.70 -2.14
CA ILE A 44 -6.78 -1.49 -1.61
C ILE A 44 -6.16 -0.77 -0.40
N VAL A 45 -5.95 0.54 -0.48
CA VAL A 45 -5.41 1.34 0.63
C VAL A 45 -6.34 1.26 1.84
N SER A 46 -7.65 1.48 1.62
CA SER A 46 -8.68 1.36 2.65
C SER A 46 -8.65 -0.01 3.32
N SER A 47 -8.60 -1.10 2.52
CA SER A 47 -8.47 -2.46 3.07
C SER A 47 -7.23 -2.68 3.93
N VAL A 48 -6.08 -2.09 3.58
CA VAL A 48 -4.85 -2.19 4.37
C VAL A 48 -5.00 -1.49 5.71
N LEU A 49 -5.64 -0.32 5.73
CA LEU A 49 -5.90 0.47 6.94
C LEU A 49 -6.94 -0.20 7.84
N ASP A 50 -8.09 -0.60 7.30
CA ASP A 50 -9.18 -1.25 8.03
C ASP A 50 -8.74 -2.52 8.76
N LYS A 51 -7.79 -3.25 8.16
CA LYS A 51 -7.24 -4.49 8.74
C LYS A 51 -6.03 -4.28 9.63
N GLY A 52 -5.62 -3.05 9.89
CA GLY A 52 -4.45 -2.73 10.72
C GLY A 52 -3.19 -3.45 10.23
N SER A 53 -3.00 -3.60 8.91
CA SER A 53 -1.89 -4.41 8.37
C SER A 53 -0.53 -3.73 8.47
N MET A 54 -0.47 -2.49 8.97
CA MET A 54 0.74 -1.68 9.06
C MET A 54 1.58 -2.09 10.27
N LYS A 55 2.88 -2.33 10.07
CA LYS A 55 3.80 -2.61 11.19
C LYS A 55 4.30 -1.35 11.88
N VAL A 56 4.49 -0.26 11.13
CA VAL A 56 4.75 1.08 11.66
C VAL A 56 3.65 2.05 11.23
N GLU A 57 3.04 2.73 12.20
CA GLU A 57 2.00 3.75 11.98
C GLU A 57 2.63 5.07 11.55
N ASP A 58 2.96 5.25 10.26
CA ASP A 58 3.12 6.56 9.57
C ASP A 58 3.49 6.48 8.06
N ALA A 59 3.39 5.30 7.41
CA ALA A 59 4.04 5.08 6.10
C ALA A 59 3.16 5.33 4.85
N PHE A 60 1.91 5.80 4.99
CA PHE A 60 1.05 6.17 3.85
C PHE A 60 0.83 7.68 3.81
N LYS A 61 1.45 8.37 2.84
CA LYS A 61 1.01 9.69 2.42
C LYS A 61 -0.09 9.52 1.38
N HIS A 62 -1.35 9.58 1.81
CA HIS A 62 -2.46 9.80 0.88
C HIS A 62 -2.41 11.26 0.46
N SER A 63 -1.96 11.54 -0.77
CA SER A 63 -2.22 12.84 -1.37
C SER A 63 -3.61 12.77 -2.00
N PRO A 64 -4.49 13.76 -1.75
CA PRO A 64 -5.75 13.88 -2.47
C PRO A 64 -5.53 14.03 -3.98
#